data_AF-A0A1E9JQC6-F1
#
_entry.id   AF-A0A1E9JQC6-F1
#
_cell.length_a   1.000
_cell.length_b   1.000
_cell.length_c   1.000
_cell.angle_alpha   90.00
_cell.angle_beta   90.00
_cell.angle_gamma   90.00
#
_symmetry.space_group_name_H-M   'P 1'
#
loop_
_entity.id
_entity.type
_entity.pdbx_description
1 polymer ?
#
loop_
_entity_poly.entity_id
_entity_poly.type
_entity_poly.pdbx_seq_one_letter_code
_entity_poly.pdbx_strand_id
1 'polypeptide(L)'
;MEKIEKFLDEEIRPELQKHNGDISIEEYDEKNKKLVLRLMGQCCTCPHSIDTTENFIKVSIKEKFPEIETLHVNAGASKEFIEIAKAYLRGR
;
A
#
# COMPACT_ATOMS: atom_id res chain seq x y z
N MET A 1 16.56 -4.81 -1.73
CA MET A 1 15.67 -3.72 -2.14
C MET A 1 15.39 -3.71 -3.65
N GLU A 2 16.41 -3.74 -4.51
CA GLU A 2 16.26 -3.58 -5.98
C GLU A 2 15.30 -4.58 -6.67
N LYS A 3 15.18 -5.82 -6.16
CA LYS A 3 14.27 -6.83 -6.72
C LYS A 3 12.79 -6.49 -6.54
N ILE A 4 12.41 -6.00 -5.36
CA ILE A 4 11.03 -5.64 -5.04
C ILE A 4 10.66 -4.38 -5.80
N GLU A 5 11.58 -3.41 -5.87
CA GLU A 5 11.38 -2.17 -6.62
C GLU A 5 11.21 -2.42 -8.12
N LYS A 6 12.05 -3.27 -8.73
CA LYS A 6 11.84 -3.69 -10.13
C LYS A 6 10.51 -4.37 -10.36
N PHE A 7 10.12 -5.30 -9.47
CA PHE A 7 8.84 -5.98 -9.59
C PHE A 7 7.66 -5.00 -9.50
N LEU A 8 7.75 -4.03 -8.58
CA LEU A 8 6.76 -2.96 -8.47
C LEU A 8 6.73 -2.10 -9.75
N ASP A 9 7.88 -1.77 -10.34
CA ASP A 9 7.97 -0.93 -11.55
C ASP A 9 7.48 -1.64 -12.82
N GLU A 10 7.75 -2.93 -12.96
CA GLU A 10 7.39 -3.72 -14.14
C GLU A 10 5.94 -4.23 -14.12
N GLU A 11 5.40 -4.60 -12.95
CA GLU A 11 4.07 -5.23 -12.84
C GLU A 11 3.04 -4.29 -12.21
N ILE A 12 3.37 -3.69 -11.06
CA ILE A 12 2.37 -3.00 -10.23
C ILE A 12 2.15 -1.55 -10.70
N ARG A 13 3.21 -0.78 -10.98
CA ARG A 13 3.13 0.61 -11.44
C ARG A 13 2.36 0.80 -12.74
N PRO A 14 2.60 0.03 -13.83
CA PRO A 14 1.84 0.22 -15.05
C PRO A 14 0.34 -0.08 -14.85
N GLU A 15 0.02 -1.03 -13.98
CA GLU A 15 -1.37 -1.34 -13.65
C GLU A 15 -2.02 -0.22 -12.83
N LEU A 16 -1.32 0.30 -11.82
CA LEU A 16 -1.78 1.44 -11.04
C LEU A 16 -1.90 2.71 -11.88
N GLN A 17 -0.94 2.99 -12.78
CA GLN A 17 -0.95 4.17 -13.64
C GLN A 17 -2.15 4.17 -14.60
N LYS A 18 -2.64 3.01 -15.06
CA LYS A 18 -3.91 2.91 -15.81
C LYS A 18 -5.10 3.44 -15.00
N HIS A 19 -5.07 3.23 -13.68
CA HIS A 19 -6.05 3.74 -12.73
C HIS A 19 -5.66 5.11 -12.14
N ASN A 20 -4.63 5.76 -12.70
CA ASN A 20 -4.02 6.98 -12.18
C ASN A 20 -3.65 6.91 -10.68
N GLY A 21 -3.25 5.72 -10.24
CA GLY A 21 -2.59 5.47 -8.97
C GLY A 21 -1.08 5.39 -9.14
N ASP A 22 -0.38 5.45 -8.02
CA ASP A 22 1.06 5.24 -7.92
C ASP A 22 1.38 4.51 -6.60
N ILE A 23 2.58 3.95 -6.47
CA ILE A 23 3.00 3.20 -5.28
C ILE A 23 4.46 3.43 -4.96
N SER A 24 4.75 3.60 -3.67
CA SER A 24 6.09 3.80 -3.15
C SER A 24 6.37 2.89 -1.95
N ILE A 25 7.63 2.53 -1.73
CA ILE A 25 8.06 1.72 -0.59
C ILE A 25 8.35 2.67 0.58
N GLU A 26 7.64 2.55 1.70
CA GLU A 26 7.95 3.34 2.91
C GLU A 26 8.96 2.64 3.82
N GLU A 27 8.82 1.33 4.01
CA GLU A 27 9.66 0.57 4.92
C GLU A 27 9.82 -0.86 4.41
N TYR A 28 11.03 -1.39 4.45
CA TYR A 28 11.30 -2.81 4.17
C TYR A 28 12.23 -3.35 5.25
N ASP A 29 11.72 -4.32 6.00
CA ASP A 29 12.43 -5.02 7.06
C ASP A 29 12.59 -6.50 6.68
N GLU A 30 13.79 -6.85 6.19
CA GLU A 30 14.12 -8.22 5.80
C GLU A 30 14.11 -9.18 7.00
N LYS A 31 14.55 -8.71 8.19
CA LYS A 31 14.67 -9.54 9.39
C LYS A 31 13.30 -9.98 9.92
N ASN A 32 12.34 -9.07 9.93
CA ASN A 32 10.97 -9.33 10.36
C ASN A 32 10.07 -9.69 9.18
N LYS A 33 10.62 -9.82 7.97
CA LYS A 33 9.89 -10.15 6.74
C LYS A 33 8.69 -9.21 6.52
N LYS A 34 8.87 -7.94 6.84
CA LYS A 34 7.82 -6.93 6.83
C LYS A 34 8.06 -5.93 5.71
N LEU A 35 7.06 -5.70 4.87
CA LEU A 35 7.10 -4.68 3.81
C LEU A 35 5.94 -3.71 4.00
N VAL A 36 6.25 -2.42 4.05
CA VAL A 36 5.28 -1.32 4.12
C VAL A 36 5.35 -0.53 2.83
N LEU A 37 4.23 -0.49 2.13
CA LEU A 37 4.05 0.26 0.90
C LEU A 37 3.07 1.40 1.16
N ARG A 38 3.21 2.50 0.43
CA ARG A 38 2.22 3.58 0.40
C ARG A 38 1.66 3.69 -1.00
N LEU A 39 0.34 3.60 -1.09
CA LEU A 39 -0.40 3.91 -2.30
C LEU A 39 -0.60 5.43 -2.39
N MET A 40 -0.33 5.97 -3.57
CA MET A 40 -0.53 7.37 -3.92
C MET A 40 -1.50 7.48 -5.11
N GLY A 41 -2.11 8.64 -5.31
CA GLY A 41 -3.02 8.89 -6.44
C GLY A 41 -4.50 8.67 -6.15
N GLN A 42 -5.31 8.64 -7.21
CA GLN A 42 -6.77 8.79 -7.14
C GLN A 42 -7.52 7.51 -6.73
N CYS A 43 -6.81 6.38 -6.59
CA CYS A 43 -7.36 5.15 -6.00
C CYS A 43 -7.77 5.31 -4.52
N CYS A 44 -7.39 6.42 -3.85
CA CYS A 44 -7.83 6.72 -2.49
C CYS A 44 -9.29 7.22 -2.39
N THR A 45 -9.95 7.53 -3.52
CA THR A 45 -11.28 8.18 -3.53
C THR A 45 -12.47 7.21 -3.60
N CYS A 46 -12.26 5.93 -3.95
CA CYS A 46 -13.34 4.94 -4.07
C CYS A 46 -13.20 3.84 -2.99
N PRO A 47 -13.98 3.89 -1.88
CA PRO A 47 -13.84 2.97 -0.74
C PRO A 47 -14.09 1.49 -1.11
N HIS A 48 -14.68 1.21 -2.26
CA HIS A 48 -14.92 -0.16 -2.74
C HIS A 48 -13.68 -0.80 -3.42
N SER A 49 -12.75 0.00 -3.96
CA SER A 49 -11.62 -0.53 -4.76
C SER A 49 -10.31 -0.63 -3.97
N ILE A 50 -10.19 0.05 -2.83
CA ILE A 50 -8.97 0.03 -2.01
C ILE A 50 -8.65 -1.39 -1.54
N ASP A 51 -9.66 -2.13 -1.07
CA ASP A 51 -9.53 -3.53 -0.65
C ASP A 51 -9.04 -4.43 -1.81
N THR A 52 -9.57 -4.22 -3.02
CA THR A 52 -9.18 -5.00 -4.20
C THR A 52 -7.74 -4.73 -4.61
N THR A 53 -7.34 -3.46 -4.65
CA THR A 53 -5.96 -3.06 -5.00
C THR A 53 -4.96 -3.52 -3.94
N GLU A 54 -5.27 -3.35 -2.65
CA GLU A 54 -4.40 -3.85 -1.57
C GLU A 54 -4.24 -5.37 -1.65
N ASN A 55 -5.35 -6.10 -1.82
CA ASN A 55 -5.29 -7.56 -1.92
C ASN A 55 -4.50 -8.01 -3.15
N PHE A 56 -4.67 -7.34 -4.29
CA PHE A 56 -3.88 -7.61 -5.49
C PHE A 56 -2.38 -7.46 -5.25
N ILE A 57 -1.96 -6.35 -4.63
CA ILE A 57 -0.54 -6.10 -4.30
C ILE A 57 -0.01 -7.15 -3.32
N LYS A 58 -0.81 -7.50 -2.29
CA LYS A 58 -0.48 -8.55 -1.33
C LYS A 58 -0.26 -9.89 -2.01
N VAL A 59 -1.17 -10.31 -2.89
CA VAL A 59 -1.09 -11.59 -3.59
C VAL A 59 0.11 -11.61 -4.52
N SER A 60 0.28 -10.60 -5.38
CA SER A 60 1.42 -10.50 -6.30
C SER A 60 2.77 -10.54 -5.59
N ILE A 61 2.93 -9.78 -4.51
CA ILE A 61 4.19 -9.80 -3.75
C ILE A 61 4.37 -11.11 -3.00
N LYS A 62 3.33 -11.71 -2.43
CA LYS A 62 3.46 -13.00 -1.71
C LYS A 62 3.76 -14.16 -2.66
N GLU A 63 3.28 -14.10 -3.90
CA GLU A 63 3.56 -15.09 -4.94
C GLU A 63 5.02 -14.99 -5.44
N LYS A 64 5.50 -13.76 -5.68
CA LYS A 64 6.88 -13.50 -6.14
C LYS A 64 7.92 -13.62 -5.02
N PHE A 65 7.55 -13.16 -3.82
CA PHE A 65 8.39 -13.06 -2.62
C PHE A 65 7.67 -13.72 -1.43
N PRO A 66 7.61 -15.07 -1.39
CA PRO A 66 7.00 -15.80 -0.28
C PRO A 66 7.75 -15.63 1.04
N GLU A 67 8.94 -15.04 1.00
CA GLU A 67 9.72 -14.65 2.17
C GLU A 67 9.07 -13.50 2.97
N ILE A 68 8.20 -12.69 2.36
CA ILE A 68 7.52 -11.59 3.05
C ILE A 68 6.31 -12.14 3.79
N GLU A 69 6.34 -12.04 5.11
CA GLU A 69 5.32 -12.59 6.00
C GLU A 69 4.25 -11.54 6.32
N THR A 70 4.67 -10.27 6.49
CA THR A 70 3.78 -9.16 6.81
C THR A 70 3.87 -8.09 5.74
N LEU A 71 2.78 -7.86 5.00
CA LEU A 71 2.69 -6.79 4.01
C LEU A 71 1.60 -5.80 4.39
N HIS A 72 1.98 -4.54 4.51
CA HIS A 72 1.09 -3.44 4.89
C HIS A 72 1.05 -2.41 3.76
N VAL A 73 -0.15 -2.06 3.30
CA VAL A 73 -0.31 -1.03 2.27
C VAL A 73 -1.06 0.15 2.87
N ASN A 74 -0.39 1.29 2.96
CA ASN A 74 -0.95 2.52 3.46
C ASN A 74 -1.67 3.20 2.29
N ALA A 75 -2.93 2.84 2.06
CA ALA A 75 -3.83 3.57 1.17
C ALA A 75 -4.42 4.74 1.97
N GLY A 76 -3.92 5.95 1.74
CA GLY A 76 -4.28 7.10 2.56
C GLY A 76 -5.78 7.45 2.50
N ALA A 77 -6.51 7.20 3.58
CA ALA A 77 -7.35 8.27 4.11
C ALA A 77 -6.39 9.34 4.65
N SER A 78 -6.50 10.57 4.16
CA SER A 78 -5.63 11.69 4.55
C SER A 78 -5.43 11.66 6.07
N LYS A 79 -4.18 11.59 6.54
CA LYS A 79 -3.86 11.57 7.98
C LYS A 79 -4.54 12.73 8.72
N GLU A 80 -4.80 13.84 8.01
CA GLU A 80 -5.60 14.97 8.48
C GLU A 80 -7.02 14.58 8.94
N PHE A 81 -7.71 13.67 8.25
CA PHE A 81 -9.02 13.16 8.68
C PHE A 81 -8.92 12.20 9.87
N ILE A 82 -7.86 11.39 9.95
CA ILE A 82 -7.65 10.42 11.04
C ILE A 82 -7.31 11.15 12.36
N GLU A 83 -6.53 12.23 12.30
CA GLU A 83 -6.23 13.07 13.46
C GLU A 83 -7.47 13.84 13.95
N ILE A 84 -8.26 14.40 13.03
CA ILE A 84 -9.53 15.08 13.39
C ILE A 84 -10.54 14.08 14.00
N ALA A 85 -10.67 12.87 13.42
CA ALA A 85 -11.55 11.83 13.97
C ALA A 85 -11.08 11.32 15.34
N LYS A 86 -9.76 11.14 15.53
CA LYS A 86 -9.20 10.77 16.85
C LYS A 86 -9.41 11.87 17.89
N ALA A 87 -9.30 13.15 17.51
CA ALA A 87 -9.58 14.26 18.41
C ALA A 87 -11.06 14.26 18.86
N TYR A 88 -12.00 13.94 17.96
CA TYR A 88 -13.43 13.86 18.28
C TYR A 88 -13.79 12.66 19.19
N LEU A 89 -13.18 11.49 18.95
CA LEU A 89 -13.41 10.29 19.77
C LEU A 89 -12.77 10.38 21.16
N ARG A 90 -11.77 11.24 21.36
CA ARG A 90 -11.09 11.47 22.66
C ARG A 90 -11.72 12.60 23.48
N GLY A 91 -12.94 13.01 23.11
CA GLY A 91 -13.71 14.10 23.73
C GLY A 91 -15.08 13.67 24.24
N ARG A 92 -15.23 12.48 24.81
CA ARG A 92 -16.38 12.10 25.65
C ARG A 92 -15.93 11.43 26.94
#